data_AF-A0ABC9D6A4-F1
#
_entry.id   AF-A0ABC9D6A4-F1
#
_cell.length_a   1.000
_cell.length_b   1.000
_cell.length_c   1.000
_cell.angle_alpha   90.00
_cell.angle_beta   90.00
_cell.angle_gamma   90.00
#
_symmetry.space_group_name_H-M   'P 1'
#
loop_
_entity.id
_entity.type
_entity.pdbx_description
1 polymer ?
#
loop_
_entity_poly.entity_id
_entity_poly.type
_entity_poly.pdbx_seq_one_letter_code
_entity_poly.pdbx_strand_id
1 'polypeptide(L)'
;MEAVPKRARAGGGSAPDRLSALSDELLHLVLSFLPSRQAVQTTVLSKRWIDLWRSMPAIDLNISEFRSTTPGSGYKERWGKMENFTTNLLMRHRTPRLDSFRLDIGRIYGVDWHRDVDRWIRRAMEYCPVVMDIQLIDAWSVRYQQPKLVSCHLKRLVLSGVYLEHSFGEQLHSGCPVLEDLTLWGCRGFCGLQCDTLKNLVVQSCTSGDADILLIRTPSLASLCLDFPHPYRNGVLLGTEKFLVKASISVKPGLLFQRSEAILLGSLFNVTSLELQNVNAMAVLDKEFDKSPAFVNLRTLSLYWCFDSKRDVNKFKALGRLLQKSPNLEKLTLQNFWYNEEMKVQMTNKEMLITARPAVGPIEFPMLENVRTLLLDKCDLRDNFRLLRHFLRSSPNLEKLTVRLCKLPKVFLRGKGKAKSKKTYCQFQNLVGFKCQKLKSTEIIYKNGSKIQGLVSLFLGISGCAPKNTITLTKYEDDSDSW
;
A
#
# COMPACT_ATOMS: atom_id res chain seq x y z
N MET A 1 56.28 42.85 24.84
CA MET A 1 54.95 42.49 24.30
C MET A 1 54.48 41.26 25.04
N GLU A 2 53.52 41.47 25.93
CA GLU A 2 53.00 40.49 26.89
C GLU A 2 52.15 39.41 26.23
N ALA A 3 52.18 38.22 26.82
CA ALA A 3 51.32 37.10 26.47
C ALA A 3 49.86 37.37 26.89
N VAL A 4 48.93 37.25 25.94
CA VAL A 4 47.49 37.38 26.17
C VAL A 4 47.00 36.20 27.03
N PRO A 5 46.30 36.42 28.16
CA PRO A 5 45.84 35.32 29.00
C PRO A 5 44.59 34.64 28.41
N LYS A 6 44.54 33.31 28.54
CA LYS A 6 43.37 32.50 28.21
C LYS A 6 42.17 32.96 29.05
N ARG A 7 41.09 33.33 28.36
CA ARG A 7 39.81 33.73 28.95
C ARG A 7 39.20 32.54 29.72
N ALA A 8 39.25 32.58 31.04
CA ALA A 8 38.51 31.67 31.90
C ALA A 8 37.00 31.92 31.71
N ARG A 9 36.22 30.85 31.43
CA ARG A 9 34.76 30.94 31.41
C ARG A 9 34.24 30.98 32.84
N ALA A 10 33.46 32.02 33.13
CA ALA A 10 32.74 32.20 34.39
C ALA A 10 31.80 31.02 34.65
N GLY A 11 31.83 30.53 35.89
CA GLY A 11 30.94 29.50 36.39
C GLY A 11 29.50 30.02 36.46
N GLY A 12 28.63 29.45 35.64
CA GLY A 12 27.19 29.37 35.90
C GLY A 12 26.90 27.95 36.38
N GLY A 13 26.14 27.81 37.46
CA GLY A 13 25.81 26.52 38.09
C GLY A 13 25.42 25.47 37.04
N SER A 14 26.29 24.47 36.89
CA SER A 14 26.13 23.40 35.93
C SER A 14 24.91 22.58 36.33
N ALA A 15 23.82 22.67 35.55
CA ALA A 15 22.95 21.51 35.43
C ALA A 15 23.86 20.30 35.15
N PRO A 16 23.71 19.18 35.86
CA PRO A 16 24.59 18.03 35.67
C PRO A 16 24.59 17.62 34.20
N ASP A 17 25.75 17.33 33.62
CA ASP A 17 25.86 16.86 32.25
C ASP A 17 25.30 15.42 32.17
N ARG A 18 23.99 15.35 31.92
CA ARG A 18 23.24 14.10 31.86
C ARG A 18 23.60 13.27 30.62
N LEU A 19 24.14 13.88 29.57
CA LEU A 19 24.54 13.19 28.33
C LEU A 19 25.86 12.45 28.54
N SER A 20 26.83 13.07 29.20
CA SER A 20 28.08 12.41 29.55
C SER A 20 27.89 11.25 30.53
N ALA A 21 26.82 11.26 31.33
CA ALA A 21 26.47 10.18 32.26
C ALA A 21 25.87 8.92 31.58
N LEU A 22 25.45 8.99 30.31
CA LEU A 22 24.91 7.84 29.58
C LEU A 22 26.02 6.84 29.22
N SER A 23 25.67 5.55 29.11
CA SER A 23 26.57 4.51 28.59
C SER A 23 26.76 4.65 27.07
N ASP A 24 27.86 4.11 26.55
CA ASP A 24 28.12 4.11 25.09
C ASP A 24 27.03 3.39 24.31
N GLU A 25 26.43 2.34 24.89
CA GLU A 25 25.31 1.61 24.28
C GLU A 25 24.07 2.50 24.06
N LEU A 26 23.69 3.29 25.07
CA LEU A 26 22.57 4.22 24.94
C LEU A 26 22.90 5.36 23.98
N LEU A 27 24.16 5.83 23.96
CA LEU A 27 24.58 6.85 23.01
C LEU A 27 24.61 6.32 21.57
N HIS A 28 25.02 5.07 21.33
CA HIS A 28 24.92 4.43 20.02
C HIS A 28 23.46 4.28 19.58
N LEU A 29 22.55 3.93 20.50
CA LEU A 29 21.13 3.88 20.21
C LEU A 29 20.61 5.27 19.80
N VAL A 30 20.95 6.32 20.56
CA VAL A 30 20.59 7.70 20.19
C VAL A 30 21.14 8.08 18.81
N LEU A 31 22.42 7.83 18.56
CA LEU A 31 23.07 8.11 17.29
C LEU A 31 22.44 7.32 16.13
N SER A 32 21.95 6.10 16.36
CA SER A 32 21.33 5.26 15.34
C SER A 32 20.03 5.84 14.76
N PHE A 33 19.41 6.79 15.47
CA PHE A 33 18.23 7.51 14.98
C PHE A 33 18.59 8.77 14.17
N LEU A 34 19.86 9.16 14.12
CA LEU A 34 20.31 10.37 13.42
C LEU A 34 20.80 10.05 12.01
N PRO A 35 20.59 10.96 11.04
CA PRO A 35 21.35 10.95 9.80
C PRO A 35 22.85 10.98 10.09
N SER A 36 23.65 10.23 9.33
CA SER A 36 25.09 10.06 9.61
C SER A 36 25.83 11.41 9.67
N ARG A 37 25.41 12.39 8.88
CA ARG A 37 25.98 13.74 8.89
C ARG A 37 25.78 14.42 10.25
N GLN A 38 24.60 14.31 10.83
CA GLN A 38 24.29 14.86 12.15
C GLN A 38 25.00 14.08 13.25
N ALA A 39 25.05 12.75 13.14
CA ALA A 39 25.83 11.91 14.06
C ALA A 39 27.30 12.34 14.12
N VAL A 40 27.95 12.60 12.98
CA VAL A 40 29.33 13.10 12.95
C VAL A 40 29.45 14.52 13.54
N GLN A 41 28.43 15.38 13.38
CA GLN A 41 28.43 16.72 13.97
C GLN A 41 28.41 16.70 15.51
N THR A 42 27.92 15.64 16.14
CA THR A 42 27.96 15.50 17.61
C THR A 42 29.38 15.48 18.19
N THR A 43 30.41 15.30 17.35
CA THR A 43 31.83 15.36 17.76
C THR A 43 32.24 16.70 18.39
N VAL A 44 31.45 17.77 18.19
CA VAL A 44 31.67 19.07 18.87
C VAL A 44 31.38 19.02 20.37
N LEU A 45 30.63 18.02 20.84
CA LEU A 45 30.26 17.88 22.25
C LEU A 45 31.45 17.44 23.10
N SER A 46 32.18 16.41 22.68
CA SER A 46 33.44 15.98 23.31
C SER A 46 34.19 14.98 22.43
N LYS A 47 35.45 14.68 22.78
CA LYS A 47 36.27 13.68 22.07
C LYS A 47 35.64 12.28 22.06
N ARG A 48 34.88 11.91 23.09
CA ARG A 48 34.19 10.60 23.20
C ARG A 48 33.26 10.35 22.02
N TRP A 49 32.58 11.39 21.54
CA TRP A 49 31.66 11.29 20.42
C TRP A 49 32.35 10.96 19.09
N ILE A 50 33.65 11.22 18.96
CA ILE A 50 34.44 10.83 17.77
C ILE A 50 34.50 9.32 17.63
N ASP A 51 34.69 8.60 18.74
CA ASP A 51 34.77 7.15 18.71
C ASP A 51 33.37 6.54 18.61
N LEU A 52 32.36 7.13 19.29
CA LEU A 52 30.97 6.68 19.22
C LEU A 52 30.41 6.67 17.79
N TRP A 53 30.59 7.72 16.99
CA TRP A 53 30.05 7.70 15.62
C TRP A 53 30.80 6.68 14.74
N ARG A 54 32.09 6.42 15.00
CA ARG A 54 32.88 5.44 14.22
C ARG A 54 32.45 4.00 14.47
N SER A 55 31.88 3.70 15.64
CA SER A 55 31.32 2.39 16.00
C SER A 55 29.79 2.35 15.97
N MET A 56 29.14 3.40 15.46
CA MET A 56 27.68 3.46 15.40
C MET A 56 27.12 2.33 14.51
N PRO A 57 26.07 1.62 14.95
CA PRO A 57 25.56 0.43 14.26
C PRO A 57 24.69 0.76 13.05
N ALA A 58 24.24 2.00 12.88
CA ALA A 58 23.41 2.42 11.76
C ALA A 58 24.11 3.49 10.94
N ILE A 59 24.05 3.38 9.61
CA ILE A 59 24.50 4.42 8.68
C ILE A 59 23.28 4.85 7.85
N ASP A 60 22.94 6.12 7.93
CA ASP A 60 21.87 6.74 7.13
C ASP A 60 22.44 7.91 6.33
N LEU A 61 22.40 7.81 5.00
CA LEU A 61 22.98 8.74 4.04
C LEU A 61 21.89 9.25 3.10
N ASN A 62 21.44 10.48 3.34
CA ASN A 62 20.44 11.13 2.50
C ASN A 62 20.99 12.38 1.83
N ILE A 63 20.87 12.49 0.50
CA ILE A 63 21.31 13.65 -0.27
C ILE A 63 20.69 14.97 0.23
N SER A 64 19.51 14.93 0.85
CA SER A 64 18.81 16.11 1.39
C SER A 64 19.56 16.81 2.51
N GLU A 65 20.44 16.08 3.22
CA GLU A 65 21.34 16.63 4.24
C GLU A 65 22.45 17.50 3.66
N PHE A 66 22.68 17.50 2.34
CA PHE A 66 23.81 18.17 1.68
C PHE A 66 23.41 19.42 0.88
N ARG A 67 22.20 19.95 1.10
CA ARG A 67 21.75 21.19 0.44
C ARG A 67 22.69 22.34 0.77
N SER A 68 23.00 23.16 -0.23
CA SER A 68 23.80 24.38 -0.02
C SER A 68 22.92 25.48 0.54
N THR A 69 23.52 26.36 1.34
CA THR A 69 22.89 27.61 1.79
C THR A 69 22.93 28.69 0.70
N THR A 70 23.72 28.50 -0.35
CA THR A 70 23.85 29.45 -1.46
C THR A 70 22.71 29.25 -2.47
N PRO A 71 21.90 30.29 -2.77
CA PRO A 71 20.90 30.23 -3.82
C PRO A 71 21.57 29.92 -5.17
N GLY A 72 21.02 28.94 -5.91
CA GLY A 72 21.55 28.52 -7.21
C GLY A 72 22.59 27.40 -7.19
N SER A 73 22.93 26.83 -6.02
CA SER A 73 23.79 25.64 -5.97
C SER A 73 23.18 24.48 -6.75
N GLY A 74 23.87 24.02 -7.79
CA GLY A 74 23.41 22.93 -8.64
C GLY A 74 23.59 21.53 -8.02
N TYR A 75 23.00 20.53 -8.67
CA TYR A 75 23.09 19.11 -8.29
C TYR A 75 24.53 18.60 -8.10
N LYS A 76 25.47 19.09 -8.92
CA LYS A 76 26.90 18.71 -8.88
C LYS A 76 27.59 19.07 -7.58
N GLU A 77 27.36 20.28 -7.04
CA GLU A 77 27.96 20.70 -5.77
C GLU A 77 27.42 19.87 -4.59
N ARG A 78 26.09 19.67 -4.59
CA ARG A 78 25.41 18.86 -3.58
C ARG A 78 25.91 17.42 -3.58
N TRP A 79 26.10 16.84 -4.77
CA TRP A 79 26.71 15.52 -4.91
C TRP A 79 28.13 15.50 -4.37
N GLY A 80 29.01 16.43 -4.78
CA GLY A 80 30.39 16.45 -4.31
C GLY A 80 30.53 16.53 -2.79
N LYS A 81 29.62 17.24 -2.10
CA LYS A 81 29.55 17.26 -0.63
C LYS A 81 29.19 15.88 -0.07
N MET A 82 28.17 15.23 -0.61
CA MET A 82 27.77 13.89 -0.20
C MET A 82 28.86 12.86 -0.49
N GLU A 83 29.48 12.93 -1.66
CA GLU A 83 30.52 12.00 -2.10
C GLU A 83 31.73 12.03 -1.17
N ASN A 84 32.25 13.24 -0.91
CA ASN A 84 33.38 13.44 -0.01
C ASN A 84 33.03 13.00 1.42
N PHE A 85 31.84 13.36 1.92
CA PHE A 85 31.41 12.95 3.25
C PHE A 85 31.30 11.43 3.37
N THR A 86 30.60 10.79 2.43
CA THR A 86 30.28 9.35 2.47
C THR A 86 31.55 8.51 2.36
N THR A 87 32.44 8.88 1.45
CA THR A 87 33.72 8.19 1.28
C THR A 87 34.56 8.28 2.57
N ASN A 88 34.64 9.45 3.19
CA ASN A 88 35.37 9.60 4.45
C ASN A 88 34.70 8.87 5.63
N LEU A 89 33.36 8.89 5.69
CA LEU A 89 32.59 8.18 6.72
C LEU A 89 32.89 6.68 6.66
N LEU A 90 32.71 6.06 5.49
CA LEU A 90 32.87 4.61 5.32
C LEU A 90 34.32 4.14 5.50
N MET A 91 35.30 5.00 5.17
CA MET A 91 36.73 4.73 5.41
C MET A 91 37.11 4.76 6.89
N ARG A 92 36.43 5.59 7.70
CA ARG A 92 36.75 5.78 9.12
C ARG A 92 35.85 4.98 10.05
N HIS A 93 34.78 4.40 9.53
CA HIS A 93 33.89 3.52 10.27
C HIS A 93 34.61 2.22 10.65
N ARG A 94 34.30 1.69 11.84
CA ARG A 94 35.05 0.59 12.48
C ARG A 94 34.14 -0.49 13.06
N THR A 95 32.83 -0.42 12.87
CA THR A 95 31.98 -1.52 13.37
C THR A 95 32.29 -2.80 12.61
N PRO A 96 32.26 -3.97 13.25
CA PRO A 96 32.27 -5.24 12.54
C PRO A 96 30.93 -5.55 11.88
N ARG A 97 29.82 -4.97 12.38
CA ARG A 97 28.45 -5.23 11.90
C ARG A 97 27.58 -3.99 11.91
N LEU A 98 26.77 -3.83 10.86
CA LEU A 98 25.73 -2.80 10.78
C LEU A 98 24.34 -3.39 11.05
N ASP A 99 23.58 -2.73 11.90
CA ASP A 99 22.14 -2.99 12.06
C ASP A 99 21.38 -2.49 10.83
N SER A 100 21.78 -1.35 10.29
CA SER A 100 21.19 -0.82 9.06
C SER A 100 22.14 0.05 8.25
N PHE A 101 22.06 -0.07 6.93
CA PHE A 101 22.65 0.86 5.98
C PHE A 101 21.56 1.41 5.07
N ARG A 102 21.39 2.73 5.05
CA ARG A 102 20.43 3.43 4.17
C ARG A 102 21.16 4.44 3.29
N LEU A 103 20.84 4.42 2.00
CA LEU A 103 21.37 5.34 1.00
C LEU A 103 20.22 5.87 0.15
N ASP A 104 19.94 7.16 0.27
CA ASP A 104 18.99 7.90 -0.56
C ASP A 104 19.72 9.02 -1.30
N ILE A 105 19.87 8.83 -2.61
CA ILE A 105 20.49 9.85 -3.48
C ILE A 105 19.48 10.82 -4.08
N GLY A 106 18.17 10.61 -3.87
CA GLY A 106 17.11 11.44 -4.42
C GLY A 106 17.19 11.61 -5.95
N ARG A 107 16.66 12.73 -6.44
CA ARG A 107 16.77 13.12 -7.86
C ARG A 107 18.00 14.01 -8.05
N ILE A 108 18.97 13.54 -8.83
CA ILE A 108 20.21 14.27 -9.18
C ILE A 108 20.40 14.19 -10.69
N TYR A 109 20.65 15.32 -11.33
CA TYR A 109 20.88 15.39 -12.78
C TYR A 109 22.30 15.86 -13.10
N GLY A 110 22.86 15.35 -14.20
CA GLY A 110 24.15 15.82 -14.73
C GLY A 110 25.36 15.40 -13.89
N VAL A 111 25.25 14.31 -13.13
CA VAL A 111 26.33 13.75 -12.31
C VAL A 111 26.43 12.25 -12.57
N ASP A 112 27.64 11.73 -12.76
CA ASP A 112 27.89 10.29 -12.80
C ASP A 112 28.01 9.75 -11.38
N TRP A 113 26.87 9.33 -10.81
CA TRP A 113 26.78 8.82 -9.45
C TRP A 113 27.05 7.32 -9.33
N HIS A 114 27.07 6.57 -10.44
CA HIS A 114 27.08 5.10 -10.45
C HIS A 114 28.29 4.52 -9.75
N ARG A 115 29.48 5.03 -10.08
CA ARG A 115 30.76 4.53 -9.57
C ARG A 115 30.87 4.69 -8.05
N ASP A 116 30.38 5.81 -7.53
CA ASP A 116 30.49 6.11 -6.11
C ASP A 116 29.45 5.32 -5.30
N VAL A 117 28.21 5.24 -5.78
CA VAL A 117 27.15 4.42 -5.17
C VAL A 117 27.57 2.95 -5.11
N ASP A 118 28.11 2.40 -6.20
CA ASP A 118 28.57 1.02 -6.22
C ASP A 118 29.76 0.79 -5.25
N ARG A 119 30.69 1.75 -5.15
CA ARG A 119 31.77 1.69 -4.16
C ARG A 119 31.22 1.70 -2.73
N TRP A 120 30.25 2.57 -2.44
CA TRP A 120 29.66 2.69 -1.10
C TRP A 120 28.88 1.44 -0.72
N ILE A 121 28.09 0.87 -1.64
CA ILE A 121 27.36 -0.37 -1.39
C ILE A 121 28.32 -1.52 -1.13
N ARG A 122 29.36 -1.70 -1.96
CA ARG A 122 30.38 -2.74 -1.73
C ARG A 122 31.02 -2.61 -0.36
N ARG A 123 31.41 -1.39 0.03
CA ARG A 123 32.00 -1.13 1.35
C ARG A 123 31.01 -1.36 2.48
N ALA A 124 29.73 -1.01 2.30
CA ALA A 124 28.68 -1.27 3.28
C ALA A 124 28.46 -2.77 3.50
N MET A 125 28.51 -3.57 2.44
CA MET A 125 28.35 -5.03 2.50
C MET A 125 29.47 -5.73 3.28
N GLU A 126 30.69 -5.19 3.28
CA GLU A 126 31.79 -5.69 4.12
C GLU A 126 31.46 -5.61 5.62
N TYR A 127 30.58 -4.68 6.02
CA TYR A 127 30.08 -4.56 7.39
C TYR A 127 28.84 -5.42 7.66
N CYS A 128 28.50 -6.36 6.78
CA CYS A 128 27.45 -7.36 7.00
C CYS A 128 26.12 -6.78 7.53
N PRO A 129 25.47 -5.86 6.80
CA PRO A 129 24.29 -5.17 7.28
C PRO A 129 23.10 -6.12 7.47
N VAL A 130 22.34 -5.95 8.55
CA VAL A 130 21.08 -6.67 8.77
C VAL A 130 19.96 -6.11 7.89
N VAL A 131 19.94 -4.78 7.71
CA VAL A 131 19.00 -4.06 6.84
C VAL A 131 19.77 -3.24 5.82
N MET A 132 19.41 -3.38 4.54
CA MET A 132 19.95 -2.58 3.45
C MET A 132 18.81 -1.86 2.71
N ASP A 133 18.89 -0.53 2.63
CA ASP A 133 17.89 0.30 1.95
C ASP A 133 18.59 1.23 0.94
N ILE A 134 18.32 1.02 -0.34
CA ILE A 134 18.97 1.74 -1.44
C ILE A 134 17.89 2.41 -2.30
N GLN A 135 17.87 3.74 -2.31
CA GLN A 135 16.89 4.55 -3.01
C GLN A 135 17.55 5.41 -4.09
N LEU A 136 17.45 4.94 -5.33
CA LEU A 136 18.01 5.58 -6.52
C LEU A 136 16.87 6.12 -7.40
N ILE A 137 16.27 7.24 -7.01
CA ILE A 137 15.18 7.85 -7.79
C ILE A 137 15.77 8.60 -8.98
N ASP A 138 16.25 7.88 -10.01
CA ASP A 138 16.68 8.51 -11.27
C ASP A 138 15.71 8.28 -12.43
N ALA A 139 15.44 9.38 -13.13
CA ALA A 139 14.50 9.52 -14.22
C ALA A 139 15.12 9.00 -15.51
N TRP A 140 14.74 7.79 -15.89
CA TRP A 140 14.65 7.31 -17.28
C TRP A 140 15.95 7.16 -18.09
N SER A 141 17.09 7.76 -17.75
CA SER A 141 18.23 7.83 -18.69
C SER A 141 19.43 6.93 -18.40
N VAL A 142 19.65 6.39 -17.19
CA VAL A 142 20.85 5.56 -16.93
C VAL A 142 20.52 4.29 -16.12
N ARG A 143 20.96 3.13 -16.62
CA ARG A 143 20.73 1.81 -16.01
C ARG A 143 21.80 1.53 -14.95
N TYR A 144 21.48 1.72 -13.67
CA TYR A 144 22.33 1.19 -12.59
C TYR A 144 22.06 -0.31 -12.47
N GLN A 145 23.08 -1.11 -12.79
CA GLN A 145 23.07 -2.56 -12.57
C GLN A 145 23.01 -2.84 -11.07
N GLN A 146 22.20 -3.83 -10.70
CA GLN A 146 22.05 -4.26 -9.31
C GLN A 146 23.41 -4.49 -8.62
N PRO A 147 23.51 -4.19 -7.31
CA PRO A 147 24.73 -4.47 -6.58
C PRO A 147 24.93 -5.98 -6.43
N LYS A 148 26.18 -6.44 -6.37
CA LYS A 148 26.49 -7.82 -6.00
C LYS A 148 26.21 -8.00 -4.51
N LEU A 149 25.12 -8.69 -4.19
CA LEU A 149 24.67 -8.90 -2.82
C LEU A 149 25.10 -10.28 -2.32
N VAL A 150 26.16 -10.32 -1.52
CA VAL A 150 26.59 -11.52 -0.79
C VAL A 150 26.66 -11.16 0.68
N SER A 151 25.73 -11.65 1.49
CA SER A 151 25.69 -11.44 2.94
C SER A 151 24.97 -12.58 3.64
N CYS A 152 25.61 -13.14 4.65
CA CYS A 152 25.02 -14.14 5.53
C CYS A 152 24.17 -13.54 6.67
N HIS A 153 24.03 -12.21 6.72
CA HIS A 153 23.34 -11.50 7.80
C HIS A 153 22.15 -10.63 7.33
N LEU A 154 22.04 -10.39 6.02
CA LEU A 154 21.03 -9.52 5.45
C LEU A 154 19.63 -10.14 5.56
N LYS A 155 18.80 -9.57 6.44
CA LYS A 155 17.42 -10.01 6.68
C LYS A 155 16.39 -9.20 5.90
N ARG A 156 16.69 -7.93 5.61
CA ARG A 156 15.80 -7.03 4.89
C ARG A 156 16.52 -6.25 3.81
N LEU A 157 15.98 -6.30 2.61
CA LEU A 157 16.49 -5.57 1.45
C LEU A 157 15.39 -4.69 0.85
N VAL A 158 15.67 -3.40 0.74
CA VAL A 158 14.83 -2.42 0.05
C VAL A 158 15.61 -1.84 -1.11
N LEU A 159 15.09 -2.00 -2.33
CA LEU A 159 15.68 -1.44 -3.54
C LEU A 159 14.65 -0.56 -4.25
N SER A 160 15.07 0.64 -4.61
CA SER A 160 14.25 1.59 -5.35
C SER A 160 14.98 2.10 -6.59
N GLY A 161 14.33 2.02 -7.75
CA GLY A 161 14.83 2.58 -9.02
C GLY A 161 16.04 1.85 -9.63
N VAL A 162 16.26 0.59 -9.26
CA VAL A 162 17.39 -0.23 -9.74
C VAL A 162 17.02 -1.02 -11.00
N TYR A 163 17.98 -1.26 -11.90
CA TYR A 163 17.84 -2.25 -12.97
C TYR A 163 18.25 -3.64 -12.47
N LEU A 164 17.28 -4.54 -12.41
CA LEU A 164 17.45 -5.92 -11.98
C LEU A 164 17.74 -6.79 -13.20
N GLU A 165 18.88 -7.48 -13.18
CA GLU A 165 19.26 -8.45 -14.20
C GLU A 165 18.52 -9.78 -13.99
N HIS A 166 18.47 -10.62 -15.02
CA HIS A 166 17.84 -11.94 -14.93
C HIS A 166 18.43 -12.83 -13.83
N SER A 167 19.71 -12.61 -13.48
CA SER A 167 20.41 -13.35 -12.41
C SER A 167 20.09 -12.85 -11.00
N PHE A 168 19.29 -11.78 -10.83
CA PHE A 168 18.93 -11.23 -9.51
C PHE A 168 18.37 -12.28 -8.55
N GLY A 169 17.41 -13.09 -9.02
CA GLY A 169 16.80 -14.12 -8.20
C GLY A 169 17.81 -15.17 -7.72
N GLU A 170 18.71 -15.59 -8.61
CA GLU A 170 19.78 -16.56 -8.28
C GLU A 170 20.81 -15.98 -7.29
N GLN A 171 21.12 -14.69 -7.43
CA GLN A 171 22.01 -13.98 -6.51
C GLN A 171 21.40 -13.88 -5.11
N LEU A 172 20.09 -13.61 -4.98
CA LEU A 172 19.44 -13.62 -3.67
C LEU A 172 19.36 -15.02 -3.07
N HIS A 173 19.06 -16.04 -3.88
CA HIS A 173 19.01 -17.43 -3.44
C HIS A 173 20.36 -17.92 -2.88
N SER A 174 21.46 -17.65 -3.60
CA SER A 174 22.80 -18.13 -3.24
C SER A 174 23.57 -17.20 -2.29
N GLY A 175 23.35 -15.89 -2.42
CA GLY A 175 24.14 -14.86 -1.74
C GLY A 175 23.53 -14.36 -0.43
N CYS A 176 22.23 -14.51 -0.22
CA CYS A 176 21.51 -13.97 0.95
C CYS A 176 20.65 -15.03 1.64
N PRO A 177 21.25 -16.06 2.28
CA PRO A 177 20.51 -17.22 2.79
C PRO A 177 19.52 -16.90 3.91
N VAL A 178 19.64 -15.76 4.59
CA VAL A 178 18.78 -15.37 5.73
C VAL A 178 17.79 -14.26 5.40
N LEU A 179 17.58 -13.95 4.11
CA LEU A 179 16.70 -12.86 3.67
C LEU A 179 15.23 -13.19 3.93
N GLU A 180 14.56 -12.36 4.72
CA GLU A 180 13.15 -12.57 5.10
C GLU A 180 12.20 -11.53 4.51
N ASP A 181 12.69 -10.32 4.20
CA ASP A 181 11.90 -9.20 3.69
C ASP A 181 12.57 -8.56 2.47
N LEU A 182 11.85 -8.52 1.35
CA LEU A 182 12.27 -7.89 0.10
C LEU A 182 11.23 -6.87 -0.35
N THR A 183 11.66 -5.63 -0.51
CA THR A 183 10.85 -4.54 -1.06
C THR A 183 11.52 -3.97 -2.32
N LEU A 184 10.79 -3.96 -3.43
CA LEU A 184 11.19 -3.40 -4.71
C LEU A 184 10.24 -2.27 -5.11
N TRP A 185 10.78 -1.07 -5.36
CA TRP A 185 9.98 0.08 -5.76
C TRP A 185 10.52 0.72 -7.05
N GLY A 186 9.72 0.77 -8.11
CA GLY A 186 10.15 1.40 -9.36
C GLY A 186 11.32 0.70 -10.07
N CYS A 187 11.65 -0.54 -9.72
CA CYS A 187 12.75 -1.30 -10.33
C CYS A 187 12.40 -1.77 -11.74
N ARG A 188 13.40 -1.90 -12.61
CA ARG A 188 13.25 -2.33 -14.02
C ARG A 188 13.83 -3.73 -14.22
N GLY A 189 13.29 -4.50 -15.17
CA GLY A 189 13.83 -5.82 -15.53
C GLY A 189 13.49 -6.95 -14.56
N PHE A 190 12.55 -6.72 -13.62
CA PHE A 190 12.16 -7.76 -12.67
C PHE A 190 11.39 -8.87 -13.38
N CYS A 191 11.99 -10.05 -13.54
CA CYS A 191 11.40 -11.17 -14.28
C CYS A 191 11.18 -12.43 -13.44
N GLY A 192 11.79 -12.52 -12.25
CA GLY A 192 11.60 -13.67 -11.39
C GLY A 192 12.39 -13.61 -10.10
N LEU A 193 11.98 -14.45 -9.17
CA LEU A 193 12.57 -14.55 -7.84
C LEU A 193 12.51 -16.00 -7.36
N GLN A 194 13.67 -16.52 -6.93
CA GLN A 194 13.76 -17.78 -6.22
C GLN A 194 14.42 -17.51 -4.87
N CYS A 195 13.74 -17.80 -3.76
CA CYS A 195 14.27 -17.55 -2.42
C CYS A 195 13.48 -18.35 -1.38
N ASP A 196 14.15 -19.28 -0.69
CA ASP A 196 13.47 -20.22 0.21
C ASP A 196 13.20 -19.65 1.60
N THR A 197 13.90 -18.57 1.97
CA THR A 197 13.80 -17.95 3.30
C THR A 197 12.91 -16.71 3.33
N LEU A 198 12.50 -16.20 2.17
CA LEU A 198 11.70 -15.00 2.06
C LEU A 198 10.29 -15.20 2.62
N LYS A 199 9.90 -14.31 3.54
CA LYS A 199 8.57 -14.30 4.19
C LYS A 199 7.69 -13.17 3.69
N ASN A 200 8.29 -12.04 3.33
CA ASN A 200 7.57 -10.84 2.87
C ASN A 200 8.14 -10.35 1.54
N LEU A 201 7.26 -10.18 0.55
CA LEU A 201 7.60 -9.63 -0.75
C LEU A 201 6.68 -8.46 -1.07
N VAL A 202 7.28 -7.30 -1.33
CA VAL A 202 6.58 -6.09 -1.80
C VAL A 202 7.20 -5.67 -3.12
N VAL A 203 6.42 -5.64 -4.19
CA VAL A 203 6.82 -5.18 -5.52
C VAL A 203 5.85 -4.10 -5.95
N GLN A 204 6.35 -2.88 -6.11
CA GLN A 204 5.53 -1.72 -6.42
C GLN A 204 6.11 -0.94 -7.59
N SER A 205 5.27 -0.58 -8.56
CA SER A 205 5.66 0.24 -9.71
C SER A 205 6.86 -0.32 -10.51
N CYS A 206 7.14 -1.63 -10.44
CA CYS A 206 8.25 -2.26 -11.15
C CYS A 206 7.87 -2.67 -12.58
N THR A 207 8.84 -2.72 -13.50
CA THR A 207 8.60 -3.09 -14.91
C THR A 207 9.33 -4.38 -15.30
N SER A 208 8.71 -5.15 -16.19
CA SER A 208 9.19 -6.45 -16.65
C SER A 208 10.41 -6.37 -17.59
N GLY A 209 10.69 -5.20 -18.16
CA GLY A 209 11.62 -5.11 -19.30
C GLY A 209 11.09 -5.93 -20.47
N ASP A 210 11.90 -6.88 -20.95
CA ASP A 210 11.55 -7.79 -22.05
C ASP A 210 10.87 -9.10 -21.56
N ALA A 211 10.65 -9.26 -20.25
CA ALA A 211 10.10 -10.50 -19.71
C ALA A 211 8.57 -10.62 -19.93
N ASP A 212 8.17 -11.76 -20.49
CA ASP A 212 6.75 -12.07 -20.72
C ASP A 212 6.02 -12.62 -19.49
N ILE A 213 6.73 -13.26 -18.55
CA ILE A 213 6.19 -13.91 -17.35
C ILE A 213 6.98 -13.46 -16.12
N LEU A 214 6.28 -13.25 -15.01
CA LEU A 214 6.90 -13.14 -13.69
C LEU A 214 6.82 -14.46 -12.93
N LEU A 215 7.95 -15.07 -12.62
CA LEU A 215 8.02 -16.33 -11.88
C LEU A 215 8.49 -16.11 -10.44
N ILE A 216 7.62 -16.37 -9.45
CA ILE A 216 7.96 -16.26 -8.03
C ILE A 216 7.95 -17.65 -7.40
N ARG A 217 9.13 -18.16 -7.05
CA ARG A 217 9.36 -19.43 -6.35
C ARG A 217 9.91 -19.16 -4.95
N THR A 218 9.00 -18.90 -4.01
CA THR A 218 9.34 -18.56 -2.63
C THR A 218 8.47 -19.39 -1.68
N PRO A 219 8.86 -20.63 -1.35
CA PRO A 219 7.98 -21.57 -0.63
C PRO A 219 7.56 -21.04 0.74
N SER A 220 8.42 -20.29 1.44
CA SER A 220 8.16 -19.75 2.79
C SER A 220 7.41 -18.42 2.82
N LEU A 221 6.90 -17.94 1.67
CA LEU A 221 6.29 -16.62 1.57
C LEU A 221 4.96 -16.56 2.33
N ALA A 222 4.87 -15.64 3.29
CA ALA A 222 3.69 -15.41 4.13
C ALA A 222 2.89 -14.16 3.70
N SER A 223 3.55 -13.14 3.17
CA SER A 223 2.93 -11.89 2.71
C SER A 223 3.42 -11.50 1.32
N LEU A 224 2.47 -11.24 0.42
CA LEU A 224 2.73 -10.82 -0.96
C LEU A 224 1.99 -9.51 -1.26
N CYS A 225 2.71 -8.50 -1.76
CA CYS A 225 2.14 -7.27 -2.29
C CYS A 225 2.69 -7.03 -3.69
N LEU A 226 1.82 -7.01 -4.69
CA LEU A 226 2.17 -6.81 -6.10
C LEU A 226 1.37 -5.64 -6.67
N ASP A 227 2.05 -4.57 -7.07
CA ASP A 227 1.48 -3.42 -7.77
C ASP A 227 2.27 -3.16 -9.06
N PHE A 228 1.64 -3.44 -10.20
CA PHE A 228 2.28 -3.34 -11.50
C PHE A 228 1.76 -2.14 -12.29
N PRO A 229 2.66 -1.25 -12.74
CA PRO A 229 2.30 -0.18 -13.66
C PRO A 229 2.02 -0.75 -15.06
N HIS A 230 2.70 -1.83 -15.45
CA HIS A 230 2.57 -2.51 -16.73
C HIS A 230 2.49 -4.04 -16.52
N PRO A 231 1.61 -4.72 -17.26
CA PRO A 231 1.37 -6.16 -17.18
C PRO A 231 2.52 -6.97 -17.75
N TYR A 232 2.77 -8.15 -17.17
CA TYR A 232 3.48 -9.23 -17.86
C TYR A 232 2.54 -9.82 -18.92
N ARG A 233 3.00 -9.96 -20.17
CA ARG A 233 2.15 -10.42 -21.30
C ARG A 233 1.44 -11.75 -21.01
N ASN A 234 2.14 -12.66 -20.35
CA ASN A 234 1.66 -14.00 -19.99
C ASN A 234 1.36 -14.13 -18.48
N GLY A 235 1.40 -13.03 -17.72
CA GLY A 235 0.98 -12.99 -16.33
C GLY A 235 2.06 -13.32 -15.29
N VAL A 236 1.58 -13.63 -14.09
CA VAL A 236 2.40 -13.95 -12.91
C VAL A 236 2.13 -15.39 -12.49
N LEU A 237 3.19 -16.17 -12.34
CA LEU A 237 3.14 -17.55 -11.86
C LEU A 237 3.73 -17.62 -10.45
N LEU A 238 2.89 -18.01 -9.49
CA LEU A 238 3.28 -18.21 -8.10
C LEU A 238 3.52 -19.70 -7.85
N GLY A 239 4.75 -20.07 -7.52
CA GLY A 239 5.11 -21.38 -6.97
C GLY A 239 5.13 -21.34 -5.44
N THR A 240 4.13 -20.71 -4.81
CA THR A 240 4.10 -20.41 -3.37
C THR A 240 2.85 -21.04 -2.73
N GLU A 241 2.82 -22.37 -2.65
CA GLU A 241 1.55 -23.08 -2.50
C GLU A 241 1.09 -23.30 -1.05
N LYS A 242 1.94 -23.18 -0.03
CA LYS A 242 1.59 -23.68 1.33
C LYS A 242 1.51 -22.65 2.45
N PHE A 243 2.23 -21.53 2.37
CA PHE A 243 2.40 -20.63 3.51
C PHE A 243 1.87 -19.20 3.31
N LEU A 244 1.32 -18.88 2.13
CA LEU A 244 0.85 -17.52 1.85
C LEU A 244 -0.40 -17.18 2.67
N VAL A 245 -0.25 -16.26 3.62
CA VAL A 245 -1.31 -15.83 4.55
C VAL A 245 -2.03 -14.59 4.04
N LYS A 246 -1.29 -13.63 3.48
CA LYS A 246 -1.78 -12.33 3.02
C LYS A 246 -1.34 -12.05 1.59
N ALA A 247 -2.26 -11.59 0.76
CA ALA A 247 -1.96 -11.13 -0.60
C ALA A 247 -2.67 -9.80 -0.89
N SER A 248 -1.95 -8.86 -1.49
CA SER A 248 -2.47 -7.59 -2.00
C SER A 248 -2.02 -7.41 -3.45
N ILE A 249 -2.97 -7.30 -4.38
CA ILE A 249 -2.70 -7.25 -5.81
C ILE A 249 -3.36 -6.01 -6.40
N SER A 250 -2.56 -5.16 -7.01
CA SER A 250 -2.97 -3.98 -7.76
C SER A 250 -2.59 -4.12 -9.23
N VAL A 251 -3.61 -4.02 -10.08
CA VAL A 251 -3.48 -4.07 -11.53
C VAL A 251 -3.88 -2.70 -12.07
N LYS A 252 -3.09 -2.08 -12.95
CA LYS A 252 -3.57 -0.85 -13.62
C LYS A 252 -4.67 -1.16 -14.66
N PRO A 253 -5.75 -0.37 -14.70
CA PRO A 253 -6.84 -0.58 -15.65
C PRO A 253 -6.36 -0.61 -17.11
N GLY A 254 -6.87 -1.56 -17.89
CA GLY A 254 -6.71 -1.61 -19.35
C GLY A 254 -5.46 -2.33 -19.87
N LEU A 255 -4.65 -2.96 -19.00
CA LEU A 255 -3.37 -3.51 -19.43
C LEU A 255 -3.22 -5.04 -19.26
N LEU A 256 -3.67 -5.69 -18.18
CA LEU A 256 -3.58 -7.16 -18.08
C LEU A 256 -4.63 -7.88 -18.95
N PHE A 257 -4.22 -8.98 -19.59
CA PHE A 257 -5.15 -9.90 -20.26
C PHE A 257 -5.94 -10.67 -19.18
N GLN A 258 -7.27 -10.66 -19.25
CA GLN A 258 -8.16 -11.21 -18.22
C GLN A 258 -7.84 -12.66 -17.81
N ARG A 259 -7.28 -13.46 -18.72
CA ARG A 259 -6.82 -14.84 -18.45
C ARG A 259 -5.65 -14.89 -17.46
N SER A 260 -4.68 -13.99 -17.58
CA SER A 260 -3.52 -13.93 -16.70
C SER A 260 -3.91 -13.55 -15.27
N GLU A 261 -4.86 -12.63 -15.11
CA GLU A 261 -5.42 -12.27 -13.81
C GLU A 261 -6.15 -13.46 -13.16
N ALA A 262 -6.89 -14.25 -13.95
CA ALA A 262 -7.58 -15.44 -13.46
C ALA A 262 -6.61 -16.52 -12.96
N ILE A 263 -5.49 -16.75 -13.67
CA ILE A 263 -4.44 -17.69 -13.25
C ILE A 263 -3.82 -17.24 -11.92
N LEU A 264 -3.48 -15.94 -11.81
CA LEU A 264 -2.94 -15.38 -10.58
C LEU A 264 -3.93 -15.54 -9.42
N LEU A 265 -5.20 -15.17 -9.61
CA LEU A 265 -6.24 -15.37 -8.58
C LEU A 265 -6.39 -16.84 -8.17
N GLY A 266 -6.34 -17.75 -9.15
CA GLY A 266 -6.41 -19.20 -8.92
C GLY A 266 -5.27 -19.74 -8.06
N SER A 267 -4.11 -19.07 -8.04
CA SER A 267 -2.96 -19.44 -7.20
C SER A 267 -3.04 -18.95 -5.75
N LEU A 268 -3.98 -18.08 -5.41
CA LEU A 268 -4.10 -17.44 -4.10
C LEU A 268 -5.14 -18.10 -3.18
N PHE A 269 -5.58 -19.31 -3.51
CA PHE A 269 -6.68 -19.98 -2.80
C PHE A 269 -6.42 -20.25 -1.32
N ASN A 270 -5.15 -20.34 -0.91
CA ASN A 270 -4.76 -20.62 0.47
C ASN A 270 -4.71 -19.39 1.39
N VAL A 271 -4.85 -18.17 0.87
CA VAL A 271 -4.70 -16.95 1.67
C VAL A 271 -5.85 -16.73 2.65
N THR A 272 -5.54 -16.14 3.80
CA THR A 272 -6.53 -15.74 4.82
C THR A 272 -7.04 -14.31 4.62
N SER A 273 -6.21 -13.45 4.03
CA SER A 273 -6.53 -12.07 3.69
C SER A 273 -6.15 -11.77 2.26
N LEU A 274 -7.11 -11.32 1.46
CA LEU A 274 -6.93 -10.96 0.07
C LEU A 274 -7.40 -9.53 -0.19
N GLU A 275 -6.54 -8.72 -0.76
CA GLU A 275 -6.85 -7.38 -1.24
C GLU A 275 -6.64 -7.31 -2.75
N LEU A 276 -7.66 -6.86 -3.49
CA LEU A 276 -7.61 -6.74 -4.94
C LEU A 276 -7.94 -5.30 -5.33
N GLN A 277 -7.10 -4.72 -6.18
CA GLN A 277 -7.19 -3.35 -6.67
C GLN A 277 -7.18 -3.31 -8.20
N ASN A 278 -8.23 -2.68 -8.77
CA ASN A 278 -8.55 -2.59 -10.20
C ASN A 278 -8.48 -3.91 -11.00
N VAL A 279 -8.73 -5.05 -10.35
CA VAL A 279 -8.74 -6.37 -10.99
C VAL A 279 -9.98 -6.50 -11.89
N ASN A 280 -9.76 -6.78 -13.17
CA ASN A 280 -10.77 -6.83 -14.22
C ASN A 280 -11.16 -8.28 -14.62
N ALA A 281 -10.43 -9.28 -14.12
CA ALA A 281 -10.62 -10.72 -14.32
C ALA A 281 -12.06 -11.16 -14.04
N MET A 282 -12.71 -10.43 -13.14
CA MET A 282 -14.11 -10.62 -12.78
C MET A 282 -15.06 -10.52 -14.00
N ALA A 283 -14.66 -9.90 -15.11
CA ALA A 283 -15.51 -9.89 -16.31
C ALA A 283 -15.49 -11.22 -17.11
N VAL A 284 -14.46 -12.06 -16.93
CA VAL A 284 -14.16 -13.23 -17.80
C VAL A 284 -14.09 -14.54 -17.04
N LEU A 285 -14.71 -14.61 -15.86
CA LEU A 285 -14.81 -15.86 -15.10
C LEU A 285 -15.83 -16.82 -15.72
N ASP A 286 -15.47 -17.36 -16.88
CA ASP A 286 -16.09 -18.52 -17.52
C ASP A 286 -15.05 -19.67 -17.58
N LYS A 287 -15.50 -20.88 -17.23
CA LYS A 287 -14.79 -22.19 -17.18
C LYS A 287 -13.49 -22.32 -16.36
N GLU A 288 -12.52 -21.41 -16.45
CA GLU A 288 -11.20 -21.57 -15.80
C GLU A 288 -11.26 -21.31 -14.28
N PHE A 289 -12.09 -20.35 -13.84
CA PHE A 289 -12.29 -20.13 -12.42
C PHE A 289 -13.09 -21.27 -11.78
N ASP A 290 -13.95 -21.99 -12.50
CA ASP A 290 -14.67 -23.13 -11.92
C ASP A 290 -13.71 -24.27 -11.58
N LYS A 291 -12.62 -24.43 -12.34
CA LYS A 291 -11.53 -25.38 -12.07
C LYS A 291 -10.62 -24.98 -10.90
N SER A 292 -10.63 -23.71 -10.48
CA SER A 292 -9.77 -23.26 -9.38
C SER A 292 -10.21 -23.87 -8.04
N PRO A 293 -9.29 -24.12 -7.10
CA PRO A 293 -9.64 -24.51 -5.74
C PRO A 293 -10.50 -23.44 -5.03
N ALA A 294 -11.30 -23.87 -4.06
CA ALA A 294 -12.07 -22.96 -3.22
C ALA A 294 -11.15 -22.24 -2.21
N PHE A 295 -11.46 -20.97 -1.93
CA PHE A 295 -10.79 -20.10 -0.97
C PHE A 295 -11.27 -20.40 0.46
N VAL A 296 -11.08 -21.64 0.91
CA VAL A 296 -11.60 -22.12 2.20
C VAL A 296 -10.97 -21.44 3.42
N ASN A 297 -9.76 -20.92 3.28
CA ASN A 297 -9.04 -20.22 4.35
C ASN A 297 -9.33 -18.72 4.40
N LEU A 298 -9.98 -18.16 3.38
CA LEU A 298 -10.17 -16.73 3.22
C LEU A 298 -11.17 -16.20 4.25
N ARG A 299 -10.71 -15.32 5.15
CA ARG A 299 -11.53 -14.66 6.18
C ARG A 299 -11.79 -13.20 5.86
N THR A 300 -10.85 -12.53 5.19
CA THR A 300 -10.99 -11.11 4.85
C THR A 300 -10.76 -10.84 3.36
N LEU A 301 -11.74 -10.23 2.70
CA LEU A 301 -11.67 -9.84 1.30
C LEU A 301 -11.89 -8.33 1.16
N SER A 302 -10.95 -7.64 0.52
CA SER A 302 -11.04 -6.22 0.19
C SER A 302 -10.97 -6.01 -1.31
N LEU A 303 -11.93 -5.29 -1.88
CA LEU A 303 -12.00 -4.97 -3.31
C LEU A 303 -11.99 -3.45 -3.49
N TYR A 304 -11.00 -2.93 -4.20
CA TYR A 304 -10.77 -1.50 -4.43
C TYR A 304 -10.82 -1.21 -5.95
N TRP A 305 -11.73 -0.35 -6.39
CA TRP A 305 -11.87 0.04 -7.81
C TRP A 305 -12.05 -1.13 -8.79
N CYS A 306 -12.57 -2.27 -8.36
CA CYS A 306 -12.80 -3.41 -9.27
C CYS A 306 -14.07 -3.26 -10.14
N PHE A 307 -14.87 -2.21 -9.93
CA PHE A 307 -16.22 -2.06 -10.53
C PHE A 307 -16.45 -0.63 -11.05
N ASP A 308 -16.13 -0.40 -12.32
CA ASP A 308 -16.17 0.94 -12.94
C ASP A 308 -17.57 1.38 -13.36
N SER A 309 -18.45 0.44 -13.74
CA SER A 309 -19.78 0.76 -14.27
C SER A 309 -20.88 -0.09 -13.67
N LYS A 310 -22.00 0.55 -13.31
CA LYS A 310 -23.26 -0.11 -12.90
C LYS A 310 -23.87 -1.00 -13.98
N ARG A 311 -23.40 -0.89 -15.23
CA ARG A 311 -23.91 -1.66 -16.38
C ARG A 311 -23.18 -2.99 -16.56
N ASP A 312 -22.09 -3.24 -15.85
CA ASP A 312 -21.29 -4.46 -16.00
C ASP A 312 -21.84 -5.60 -15.12
N VAL A 313 -22.92 -6.22 -15.60
CA VAL A 313 -23.59 -7.35 -14.93
C VAL A 313 -22.65 -8.56 -14.80
N ASN A 314 -21.69 -8.72 -15.72
CA ASN A 314 -20.77 -9.86 -15.74
C ASN A 314 -19.76 -9.77 -14.58
N LYS A 315 -19.17 -8.59 -14.34
CA LYS A 315 -18.33 -8.35 -13.15
C LYS A 315 -19.06 -8.64 -11.85
N PHE A 316 -20.35 -8.28 -11.77
CA PHE A 316 -21.14 -8.54 -10.57
C PHE A 316 -21.46 -10.03 -10.38
N LYS A 317 -21.73 -10.77 -11.47
CA LYS A 317 -21.89 -12.24 -11.42
C LYS A 317 -20.62 -12.93 -10.94
N ALA A 318 -19.46 -12.50 -11.42
CA ALA A 318 -18.18 -13.02 -10.96
C ALA A 318 -17.88 -12.74 -9.49
N LEU A 319 -18.32 -11.59 -8.97
CA LEU A 319 -18.25 -11.33 -7.53
C LEU A 319 -19.04 -12.39 -6.76
N GLY A 320 -20.26 -12.70 -7.21
CA GLY A 320 -21.05 -13.80 -6.65
C GLY A 320 -20.28 -15.13 -6.66
N ARG A 321 -19.63 -15.48 -7.77
CA ARG A 321 -18.83 -16.72 -7.88
C ARG A 321 -17.61 -16.74 -6.95
N LEU A 322 -16.86 -15.65 -6.86
CA LEU A 322 -15.71 -15.53 -5.95
C LEU A 322 -16.15 -15.71 -4.49
N LEU A 323 -17.26 -15.07 -4.11
CA LEU A 323 -17.85 -15.20 -2.78
C LEU A 323 -18.36 -16.62 -2.51
N GLN A 324 -18.95 -17.30 -3.52
CA GLN A 324 -19.37 -18.69 -3.40
C GLN A 324 -18.20 -19.63 -3.16
N LYS A 325 -17.04 -19.35 -3.75
CA LYS A 325 -15.79 -20.07 -3.48
C LYS A 325 -15.11 -19.66 -2.17
N SER A 326 -15.66 -18.71 -1.42
CA SER A 326 -15.09 -18.20 -0.17
C SER A 326 -16.01 -18.48 1.03
N PRO A 327 -16.30 -19.75 1.35
CA PRO A 327 -17.37 -20.11 2.29
C PRO A 327 -17.13 -19.62 3.73
N ASN A 328 -15.89 -19.41 4.14
CA ASN A 328 -15.50 -18.99 5.48
C ASN A 328 -15.22 -17.49 5.61
N LEU A 329 -15.67 -16.69 4.65
CA LEU A 329 -15.45 -15.25 4.66
C LEU A 329 -16.17 -14.57 5.83
N GLU A 330 -15.42 -13.81 6.64
CA GLU A 330 -15.92 -13.12 7.83
C GLU A 330 -16.07 -11.61 7.62
N LYS A 331 -15.17 -11.01 6.83
CA LYS A 331 -15.14 -9.57 6.55
C LYS A 331 -15.07 -9.31 5.05
N LEU A 332 -16.03 -8.53 4.55
CA LEU A 332 -16.05 -8.04 3.18
C LEU A 332 -15.92 -6.52 3.17
N THR A 333 -14.94 -6.01 2.42
CA THR A 333 -14.69 -4.58 2.23
C THR A 333 -14.81 -4.23 0.75
N LEU A 334 -15.67 -3.29 0.42
CA LEU A 334 -15.85 -2.77 -0.94
C LEU A 334 -15.50 -1.28 -0.93
N GLN A 335 -14.54 -0.88 -1.76
CA GLN A 335 -14.08 0.50 -1.84
C GLN A 335 -14.18 1.04 -3.26
N ASN A 336 -14.68 2.27 -3.41
CA ASN A 336 -14.87 2.95 -4.70
C ASN A 336 -15.71 2.12 -5.69
N PHE A 337 -16.68 1.39 -5.17
CA PHE A 337 -17.56 0.53 -5.94
C PHE A 337 -18.55 1.37 -6.77
N TRP A 338 -18.61 1.14 -8.09
CA TRP A 338 -19.40 1.94 -9.04
C TRP A 338 -19.06 3.43 -9.03
N TYR A 339 -17.78 3.73 -8.85
CA TYR A 339 -17.28 5.09 -8.90
C TYR A 339 -17.21 5.57 -10.36
N ASN A 340 -18.29 6.18 -10.85
CA ASN A 340 -18.21 7.10 -11.98
C ASN A 340 -17.78 8.46 -11.42
N GLU A 341 -16.56 8.89 -11.75
CA GLU A 341 -16.40 10.32 -12.06
C GLU A 341 -17.28 10.55 -13.28
N GLU A 342 -18.22 11.46 -13.17
CA GLU A 342 -18.81 12.02 -14.38
C GLU A 342 -17.64 12.47 -15.25
N MET A 343 -17.48 11.82 -16.40
CA MET A 343 -16.59 12.29 -17.46
C MET A 343 -16.87 13.77 -17.65
N LYS A 344 -15.98 14.65 -17.17
CA LYS A 344 -15.82 16.03 -17.62
C LYS A 344 -15.21 16.05 -19.03
N VAL A 345 -15.65 15.15 -19.90
CA VAL A 345 -15.39 15.22 -21.33
C VAL A 345 -16.74 15.51 -21.94
N GLN A 346 -16.86 16.73 -22.47
CA GLN A 346 -18.01 17.24 -23.20
C GLN A 346 -18.41 16.23 -24.28
N MET A 347 -19.46 15.44 -24.04
CA MET A 347 -20.24 14.83 -25.13
C MET A 347 -21.59 15.53 -25.16
N THR A 348 -21.72 16.36 -26.19
CA THR A 348 -22.79 17.30 -26.53
C THR A 348 -24.11 16.66 -26.93
N ASN A 349 -24.45 15.45 -26.47
CA ASN A 349 -25.74 14.83 -26.78
C ASN A 349 -26.59 14.64 -25.53
N LYS A 350 -27.45 15.64 -25.30
CA LYS A 350 -28.44 15.72 -24.22
C LYS A 350 -29.59 14.70 -24.35
N GLU A 351 -29.59 13.86 -25.38
CA GLU A 351 -30.73 13.00 -25.75
C GLU A 351 -30.57 11.49 -25.47
N MET A 352 -29.54 11.06 -24.73
CA MET A 352 -29.44 9.67 -24.24
C MET A 352 -29.63 9.50 -22.71
N LEU A 353 -30.23 10.51 -22.06
CA LEU A 353 -30.61 10.49 -20.64
C LEU A 353 -32.03 9.90 -20.40
N ILE A 354 -32.45 8.94 -21.22
CA ILE A 354 -33.66 8.16 -20.96
C ILE A 354 -33.29 6.93 -20.11
N THR A 355 -33.60 7.04 -18.82
CA THR A 355 -33.96 5.96 -17.88
C THR A 355 -33.71 4.50 -18.30
N ALA A 356 -32.47 4.08 -18.48
CA ALA A 356 -32.12 2.66 -18.47
C ALA A 356 -31.91 2.21 -17.02
N ARG A 357 -32.98 1.63 -16.42
CA ARG A 357 -32.93 0.99 -15.10
C ARG A 357 -31.79 -0.04 -15.08
N PRO A 358 -30.95 -0.09 -14.03
CA PRO A 358 -30.07 -1.24 -13.84
C PRO A 358 -30.95 -2.47 -13.62
N ALA A 359 -31.00 -3.33 -14.61
CA ALA A 359 -31.57 -4.67 -14.48
C ALA A 359 -30.42 -5.59 -14.03
N VAL A 360 -29.99 -5.43 -12.77
CA VAL A 360 -29.45 -6.59 -12.07
C VAL A 360 -30.65 -7.50 -11.94
N GLY A 361 -30.77 -8.50 -12.84
CA GLY A 361 -31.80 -9.52 -12.75
C GLY A 361 -31.70 -10.28 -11.42
N PRO A 362 -32.55 -11.28 -11.17
CA PRO A 362 -32.35 -12.19 -10.05
C PRO A 362 -31.06 -12.99 -10.29
N ILE A 363 -29.92 -12.40 -9.98
CA ILE A 363 -28.65 -13.09 -9.93
C ILE A 363 -28.67 -13.85 -8.61
N GLU A 364 -28.60 -15.18 -8.69
CA GLU A 364 -28.36 -16.02 -7.53
C GLU A 364 -27.01 -15.62 -6.93
N PHE A 365 -27.08 -14.93 -5.80
CA PHE A 365 -25.93 -14.54 -5.02
C PHE A 365 -25.82 -15.50 -3.84
N PRO A 366 -24.62 -15.98 -3.51
CA PRO A 366 -24.46 -16.96 -2.44
C PRO A 366 -24.95 -16.40 -1.11
N MET A 367 -25.43 -17.27 -0.22
CA MET A 367 -25.62 -16.91 1.18
C MET A 367 -24.26 -16.86 1.87
N LEU A 368 -23.94 -15.69 2.40
CA LEU A 368 -22.71 -15.34 3.10
C LEU A 368 -22.92 -15.56 4.60
N GLU A 369 -23.11 -16.83 5.00
CA GLU A 369 -23.49 -17.17 6.38
C GLU A 369 -22.43 -16.80 7.42
N ASN A 370 -21.16 -16.73 7.02
CA ASN A 370 -20.03 -16.42 7.90
C ASN A 370 -19.66 -14.94 7.93
N VAL A 371 -20.20 -14.11 7.04
CA VAL A 371 -19.88 -12.69 7.02
C VAL A 371 -20.48 -12.00 8.25
N ARG A 372 -19.60 -11.40 9.06
CA ARG A 372 -19.93 -10.65 10.29
C ARG A 372 -19.71 -9.15 10.11
N THR A 373 -18.78 -8.75 9.23
CA THR A 373 -18.46 -7.33 8.99
C THR A 373 -18.55 -6.99 7.51
N LEU A 374 -19.31 -5.94 7.19
CA LEU A 374 -19.40 -5.36 5.84
C LEU A 374 -18.99 -3.90 5.88
N LEU A 375 -17.98 -3.54 5.08
CA LEU A 375 -17.52 -2.16 4.91
C LEU A 375 -17.75 -1.71 3.48
N LEU A 376 -18.44 -0.57 3.32
CA LEU A 376 -18.61 0.15 2.07
C LEU A 376 -17.91 1.51 2.19
N ASP A 377 -16.83 1.73 1.45
CA ASP A 377 -16.11 3.00 1.40
C ASP A 377 -16.25 3.65 0.02
N LYS A 378 -16.64 4.92 -0.04
CA LYS A 378 -16.76 5.70 -1.28
C LYS A 378 -17.60 5.02 -2.39
N CYS A 379 -18.55 4.15 -2.03
CA CYS A 379 -19.40 3.43 -3.00
C CYS A 379 -20.56 4.30 -3.52
N ASP A 380 -21.05 4.03 -4.74
CA ASP A 380 -22.23 4.70 -5.30
C ASP A 380 -23.56 3.99 -5.00
N LEU A 381 -24.20 4.38 -3.89
CA LEU A 381 -25.50 3.86 -3.44
C LEU A 381 -26.72 4.61 -4.01
N ARG A 382 -26.55 5.48 -5.03
CA ARG A 382 -27.64 6.28 -5.63
C ARG A 382 -28.77 5.46 -6.28
N ASP A 383 -28.55 4.18 -6.58
CA ASP A 383 -29.58 3.28 -7.14
C ASP A 383 -30.51 2.74 -6.03
N ASN A 384 -31.04 3.65 -5.19
CA ASN A 384 -31.93 3.35 -4.07
C ASN A 384 -31.46 2.16 -3.22
N PHE A 385 -30.17 2.13 -2.87
CA PHE A 385 -29.56 1.13 -1.99
C PHE A 385 -29.64 -0.34 -2.48
N ARG A 386 -29.87 -0.59 -3.77
CA ARG A 386 -29.97 -1.98 -4.28
C ARG A 386 -28.74 -2.84 -4.00
N LEU A 387 -27.53 -2.27 -4.12
CA LEU A 387 -26.27 -2.95 -3.76
C LEU A 387 -26.24 -3.35 -2.29
N LEU A 388 -26.51 -2.37 -1.42
CA LEU A 388 -26.55 -2.59 0.02
C LEU A 388 -27.61 -3.63 0.39
N ARG A 389 -28.81 -3.54 -0.21
CA ARG A 389 -29.89 -4.52 -0.03
C ARG A 389 -29.42 -5.93 -0.38
N HIS A 390 -28.69 -6.08 -1.47
CA HIS A 390 -28.22 -7.38 -1.93
C HIS A 390 -27.28 -8.03 -0.92
N PHE A 391 -26.25 -7.30 -0.45
CA PHE A 391 -25.34 -7.81 0.57
C PHE A 391 -26.00 -8.06 1.92
N LEU A 392 -26.90 -7.17 2.35
CA LEU A 392 -27.66 -7.37 3.58
C LEU A 392 -28.53 -8.63 3.49
N ARG A 393 -29.23 -8.83 2.36
CA ARG A 393 -30.06 -10.01 2.12
C ARG A 393 -29.25 -11.31 2.14
N SER A 394 -28.06 -11.27 1.54
CA SER A 394 -27.17 -12.42 1.48
C SER A 394 -26.36 -12.66 2.75
N SER A 395 -26.36 -11.76 3.73
CA SER A 395 -25.54 -11.88 4.95
C SER A 395 -26.41 -11.94 6.21
N PRO A 396 -27.10 -13.07 6.48
CA PRO A 396 -28.08 -13.17 7.57
C PRO A 396 -27.48 -12.96 8.96
N ASN A 397 -26.19 -13.24 9.12
CA ASN A 397 -25.47 -13.17 10.38
C ASN A 397 -24.59 -11.92 10.53
N LEU A 398 -24.80 -10.89 9.71
CA LEU A 398 -24.03 -9.65 9.76
C LEU A 398 -24.17 -8.96 11.13
N GLU A 399 -23.05 -8.59 11.75
CA GLU A 399 -22.99 -7.97 13.08
C GLU A 399 -22.61 -6.49 13.04
N LYS A 400 -21.69 -6.12 12.12
CA LYS A 400 -21.22 -4.75 11.92
C LYS A 400 -21.36 -4.32 10.46
N LEU A 401 -21.99 -3.16 10.25
CA LEU A 401 -22.04 -2.46 8.96
C LEU A 401 -21.30 -1.13 9.07
N THR A 402 -20.44 -0.83 8.11
CA THR A 402 -19.77 0.48 8.04
C THR A 402 -20.00 1.09 6.65
N VAL A 403 -20.57 2.28 6.60
CA VAL A 403 -20.83 3.05 5.37
C VAL A 403 -20.04 4.34 5.44
N ARG A 404 -18.90 4.40 4.75
CA ARG A 404 -17.98 5.53 4.76
C ARG A 404 -18.01 6.25 3.42
N LEU A 405 -18.23 7.57 3.44
CA LEU A 405 -18.12 8.48 2.29
C LEU A 405 -18.89 8.04 1.02
N CYS A 406 -19.95 7.24 1.16
CA CYS A 406 -20.74 6.73 0.04
C CYS A 406 -21.65 7.79 -0.57
N LYS A 407 -21.86 7.75 -1.90
CA LYS A 407 -22.81 8.62 -2.62
C LYS A 407 -24.25 8.12 -2.40
N LEU A 408 -25.12 8.97 -1.87
CA LEU A 408 -26.50 8.62 -1.50
C LEU A 408 -27.55 9.14 -2.51
N PRO A 409 -28.75 8.52 -2.61
CA PRO A 409 -29.81 8.95 -3.53
C PRO A 409 -30.25 10.41 -3.32
N LYS A 410 -30.68 11.07 -4.40
CA LYS A 410 -31.39 12.35 -4.32
C LYS A 410 -32.88 12.06 -4.08
N VAL A 411 -33.38 12.35 -2.89
CA VAL A 411 -34.83 12.29 -2.61
C VAL A 411 -35.44 13.64 -3.01
N PHE A 412 -36.37 13.67 -3.96
CA PHE A 412 -37.09 14.88 -4.31
C PHE A 412 -38.33 15.01 -3.42
N LEU A 413 -38.28 15.86 -2.39
CA LEU A 413 -39.50 16.35 -1.73
C LEU A 413 -40.19 17.32 -2.69
N ARG A 414 -41.14 16.84 -3.50
CA ARG A 414 -41.94 17.73 -4.34
C ARG A 414 -42.77 18.63 -3.43
N GLY A 415 -42.66 19.94 -3.64
CA GLY A 415 -43.30 20.99 -2.86
C GLY A 415 -44.83 20.88 -2.81
N LYS A 416 -45.37 21.50 -1.76
CA LYS A 416 -46.78 21.59 -1.34
C LYS A 416 -47.76 21.61 -2.53
N GLY A 417 -48.48 20.51 -2.70
CA GLY A 417 -49.66 20.40 -3.55
C GLY A 417 -50.47 19.19 -3.10
N LYS A 418 -51.69 19.41 -2.62
CA LYS A 418 -52.56 18.40 -2.02
C LYS A 418 -52.94 17.31 -3.03
N ALA A 419 -52.13 16.27 -3.15
CA ALA A 419 -52.50 14.89 -3.49
C ALA A 419 -51.25 13.98 -3.53
N LYS A 420 -51.36 12.81 -2.89
CA LYS A 420 -50.43 11.66 -2.93
C LYS A 420 -49.26 11.65 -1.93
N SER A 421 -49.61 11.60 -0.64
CA SER A 421 -48.76 11.13 0.47
C SER A 421 -48.26 9.66 0.31
N LYS A 422 -48.82 8.85 -0.60
CA LYS A 422 -48.37 7.47 -0.84
C LYS A 422 -47.11 7.31 -1.71
N LYS A 423 -46.77 8.28 -2.59
CA LYS A 423 -45.71 8.09 -3.60
C LYS A 423 -44.29 8.37 -3.07
N THR A 424 -44.17 9.26 -2.08
CA THR A 424 -42.90 9.53 -1.40
C THR A 424 -42.47 8.31 -0.57
N TYR A 425 -43.43 7.65 0.10
CA TYR A 425 -43.19 6.43 0.88
C TYR A 425 -42.67 5.23 0.03
N CYS A 426 -43.03 5.16 -1.25
CA CYS A 426 -42.64 4.08 -2.15
C CYS A 426 -41.15 4.05 -2.53
N GLN A 427 -40.41 5.17 -2.43
CA GLN A 427 -38.97 5.18 -2.74
C GLN A 427 -38.11 4.58 -1.62
N PHE A 428 -38.67 4.38 -0.43
CA PHE A 428 -37.96 3.85 0.74
C PHE A 428 -38.05 2.32 0.87
N GLN A 429 -38.82 1.63 0.01
CA GLN A 429 -39.15 0.20 0.13
C GLN A 429 -38.01 -0.79 -0.14
N ASN A 430 -36.86 -0.36 -0.66
CA ASN A 430 -35.82 -1.31 -1.06
C ASN A 430 -35.11 -1.96 0.14
N LEU A 431 -34.94 -1.25 1.25
CA LEU A 431 -34.43 -1.87 2.48
C LEU A 431 -35.59 -2.37 3.35
N VAL A 432 -36.74 -1.70 3.33
CA VAL A 432 -37.92 -2.05 4.13
C VAL A 432 -38.49 -3.40 3.70
N GLY A 433 -38.36 -4.42 4.55
CA GLY A 433 -38.90 -5.76 4.35
C GLY A 433 -37.92 -6.91 4.61
N PHE A 434 -36.64 -6.63 4.83
CA PHE A 434 -35.64 -7.63 5.22
C PHE A 434 -35.26 -7.48 6.70
N LYS A 435 -35.02 -8.58 7.43
CA LYS A 435 -34.63 -8.55 8.85
C LYS A 435 -33.16 -8.98 9.01
N CYS A 436 -32.30 -8.05 9.41
CA CYS A 436 -30.94 -8.33 9.87
C CYS A 436 -30.94 -8.44 11.41
N GLN A 437 -31.37 -9.58 11.96
CA GLN A 437 -31.59 -9.70 13.40
C GLN A 437 -30.30 -9.65 14.23
N LYS A 438 -29.16 -10.03 13.65
CA LYS A 438 -27.86 -10.06 14.34
C LYS A 438 -27.05 -8.76 14.20
N LEU A 439 -27.55 -7.76 13.46
CA LEU A 439 -26.83 -6.50 13.26
C LEU A 439 -26.86 -5.69 14.56
N LYS A 440 -25.68 -5.55 15.18
CA LYS A 440 -25.49 -4.88 16.49
C LYS A 440 -25.05 -3.44 16.31
N SER A 441 -24.22 -3.17 15.31
CA SER A 441 -23.60 -1.86 15.10
C SER A 441 -23.63 -1.45 13.64
N THR A 442 -23.97 -0.19 13.40
CA THR A 442 -23.85 0.48 12.10
C THR A 442 -23.14 1.81 12.26
N GLU A 443 -22.03 1.98 11.56
CA GLU A 443 -21.26 3.20 11.57
C GLU A 443 -21.40 3.90 10.21
N ILE A 444 -21.84 5.16 10.22
CA ILE A 444 -22.03 5.97 9.01
C ILE A 444 -21.08 7.17 9.10
N ILE A 445 -20.07 7.18 8.24
CA ILE A 445 -19.06 8.24 8.16
C ILE A 445 -19.34 9.09 6.91
N TYR A 446 -19.57 10.39 7.06
CA TYR A 446 -20.01 11.26 5.95
C TYR A 446 -19.24 12.59 5.87
N LYS A 447 -19.05 13.13 4.65
CA LYS A 447 -18.37 14.43 4.42
C LYS A 447 -19.36 15.61 4.49
N ASN A 448 -18.86 16.80 4.83
CA ASN A 448 -19.63 18.05 4.75
C ASN A 448 -20.26 18.24 3.35
N GLY A 449 -21.55 18.57 3.30
CA GLY A 449 -22.33 18.65 2.05
C GLY A 449 -22.99 17.34 1.59
N SER A 450 -22.78 16.22 2.30
CA SER A 450 -23.55 15.00 2.09
C SER A 450 -25.05 15.29 2.28
N LYS A 451 -25.88 14.88 1.33
CA LYS A 451 -27.31 15.21 1.33
C LYS A 451 -28.00 14.60 2.53
N ILE A 452 -28.42 15.43 3.48
CA ILE A 452 -29.10 15.04 4.72
C ILE A 452 -30.26 14.06 4.45
N GLN A 453 -31.05 14.31 3.41
CA GLN A 453 -32.16 13.43 3.02
C GLN A 453 -31.71 12.01 2.64
N GLY A 454 -30.55 11.88 1.99
CA GLY A 454 -29.93 10.59 1.69
C GLY A 454 -29.53 9.84 2.96
N LEU A 455 -28.95 10.54 3.94
CA LEU A 455 -28.57 9.97 5.24
C LEU A 455 -29.80 9.53 6.03
N VAL A 456 -30.85 10.35 6.06
CA VAL A 456 -32.14 10.02 6.71
C VAL A 456 -32.76 8.77 6.06
N SER A 457 -32.73 8.66 4.73
CA SER A 457 -33.25 7.47 4.04
C SER A 457 -32.47 6.19 4.37
N LEU A 458 -31.13 6.29 4.45
CA LEU A 458 -30.28 5.17 4.85
C LEU A 458 -30.57 4.75 6.30
N PHE A 459 -30.70 5.73 7.20
CA PHE A 459 -31.04 5.51 8.60
C PHE A 459 -32.39 4.79 8.78
N LEU A 460 -33.46 5.33 8.18
CA LEU A 460 -34.80 4.74 8.27
C LEU A 460 -34.83 3.32 7.68
N GLY A 461 -34.12 3.10 6.58
CA GLY A 461 -34.00 1.78 5.97
C GLY A 461 -33.31 0.77 6.90
N ILE A 462 -32.18 1.15 7.51
CA ILE A 462 -31.42 0.26 8.40
C ILE A 462 -32.15 0.01 9.72
N SER A 463 -32.76 1.04 10.32
CA SER A 463 -33.55 0.92 11.55
C SER A 463 -34.74 -0.01 11.38
N GLY A 464 -35.42 0.05 10.22
CA GLY A 464 -36.50 -0.89 9.88
C GLY A 464 -36.02 -2.34 9.71
N CYS A 465 -34.78 -2.55 9.24
CA CYS A 465 -34.21 -3.90 9.06
C CYS A 465 -33.66 -4.51 10.36
N ALA A 466 -33.15 -3.69 11.27
CA ALA A 466 -32.42 -4.13 12.44
C ALA A 466 -32.78 -3.25 13.65
N PRO A 467 -33.86 -3.57 14.39
CA PRO A 467 -34.34 -2.73 15.47
C PRO A 467 -33.42 -2.68 16.70
N LYS A 468 -32.53 -3.67 16.87
CA LYS A 468 -31.55 -3.75 17.98
C LYS A 468 -30.19 -3.13 17.63
N ASN A 469 -30.08 -2.46 16.49
CA ASN A 469 -28.83 -1.95 15.96
C ASN A 469 -28.51 -0.56 16.54
N THR A 470 -27.28 -0.39 17.02
CA THR A 470 -26.75 0.93 17.42
C THR A 470 -26.18 1.63 16.20
N ILE A 471 -26.76 2.77 15.82
CA ILE A 471 -26.30 3.55 14.66
C ILE A 471 -25.47 4.75 15.14
N THR A 472 -24.20 4.79 14.76
CA THR A 472 -23.30 5.94 14.99
C THR A 472 -23.14 6.75 13.72
N LEU A 473 -23.21 8.07 13.87
CA LEU A 473 -23.00 9.04 12.79
C LEU A 473 -21.74 9.83 13.09
N THR A 474 -20.72 9.67 12.25
CA THR A 474 -19.45 10.37 12.40
C THR A 474 -19.27 11.30 11.22
N LYS A 475 -19.08 12.58 11.50
CA LYS A 475 -18.71 13.56 10.48
C LYS A 475 -17.23 13.38 10.16
N TYR A 476 -16.91 13.28 8.88
CA TYR A 476 -15.54 13.28 8.38
C TYR A 476 -15.11 14.73 8.13
N GLU A 477 -14.07 15.15 8.84
CA GLU A 477 -13.42 16.44 8.67
C GLU A 477 -12.14 16.19 7.84
N ASP A 478 -12.04 16.83 6.68
CA ASP A 478 -10.81 16.77 5.87
C ASP A 478 -9.84 17.76 6.50
N ASP A 479 -8.76 17.28 7.12
CA ASP A 479 -7.66 18.13 7.61
C ASP A 479 -6.83 18.75 6.46
N SER A 480 -7.30 18.66 5.21
CA SER A 480 -6.65 19.19 4.01
C SER A 480 -7.02 20.63 3.66
N ASP A 481 -7.86 21.31 4.46
CA ASP A 481 -8.15 22.75 4.31
C ASP A 481 -7.34 23.63 5.28
N SER A 482 -6.37 23.06 6.00
CA SER A 482 -5.30 23.81 6.66
C SER A 482 -3.99 23.52 5.92
N TRP A 483 -3.55 24.41 5.03
CA TRP A 483 -2.18 24.82 4.67
C TRP A 483 -2.19 25.56 3.33
#